data_AF-A0A7X8J3Q7-F1
#
_entry.id   AF-A0A7X8J3Q7-F1
#
_cell.length_a   1.000
_cell.length_b   1.000
_cell.length_c   1.000
_cell.angle_alpha   90.00
_cell.angle_beta   90.00
_cell.angle_gamma   90.00
#
_symmetry.space_group_name_H-M   'P 1'
#
loop_
_entity.id
_entity.type
_entity.pdbx_description
1 polymer ?
#
loop_
_entity_poly.entity_id
_entity_poly.type
_entity_poly.pdbx_seq_one_letter_code
_entity_poly.pdbx_strand_id
1 'polypeptide(L)' 'MILSNDNKYRGNSGSTLKLDEYSHVEKPFLKQLAGLGWEILELQMQQQPEQSYRTSFSEVV' A
#
# COMPACT_ATOMS: atom_id res chain seq x y z
N MET A 1 -3.89 16.57 13.07
CA MET A 1 -3.03 15.45 12.66
C MET A 1 -2.95 15.47 11.14
N ILE A 2 -1.76 15.69 10.56
CA ILE A 2 -1.60 15.65 9.09
C ILE A 2 -1.54 14.16 8.72
N LEU A 3 -2.55 13.68 7.99
CA LEU A 3 -2.76 12.24 7.71
C LEU A 3 -1.81 11.68 6.63
N SER A 4 -1.18 12.53 5.81
CA SER A 4 -0.06 12.15 4.93
C SER A 4 0.62 13.42 4.36
N ASN A 5 1.92 13.35 4.09
CA ASN A 5 2.71 14.47 3.52
C ASN A 5 2.31 14.79 2.07
N ASP A 6 1.67 13.84 1.39
CA ASP A 6 1.20 13.93 0.01
C ASP A 6 0.13 14.99 -0.26
N ASN A 7 -0.64 15.36 0.76
CA ASN A 7 -1.73 16.33 0.60
C ASN A 7 -1.26 17.80 0.71
N LYS A 8 0.06 18.03 0.71
CA LYS A 8 0.66 19.35 0.91
C LYS A 8 0.56 20.24 -0.34
N TYR A 9 0.49 19.66 -1.53
CA TYR A 9 0.48 20.40 -2.80
C TYR A 9 -0.91 20.32 -3.45
N ARG A 10 -1.60 21.46 -3.58
CA ARG A 10 -2.94 21.58 -4.19
C ARG A 10 -2.84 22.25 -5.57
N GLY A 11 -3.74 21.89 -6.48
CA GLY A 11 -3.81 22.45 -7.84
C GLY A 11 -2.90 21.74 -8.86
N ASN A 12 -2.69 22.35 -10.02
CA ASN A 12 -1.99 21.73 -11.16
C ASN A 12 -0.51 21.40 -10.89
N SER A 13 0.10 22.05 -9.89
CA SER A 13 1.45 21.72 -9.43
C SER A 13 1.47 20.51 -8.48
N GLY A 14 0.36 20.21 -7.80
CA GLY A 14 0.25 19.04 -6.95
C GLY A 14 0.17 17.74 -7.73
N SER A 15 -0.47 17.74 -8.90
CA SER A 15 -0.55 16.56 -9.77
C SER A 15 0.77 16.19 -10.44
N THR A 16 1.65 17.15 -10.71
CA THR A 16 2.99 16.90 -11.28
C THR A 16 4.06 16.64 -10.22
N LEU A 17 3.90 17.16 -8.99
CA LEU A 17 4.83 16.94 -7.87
C LEU A 17 4.46 15.76 -6.99
N LYS A 18 3.22 15.25 -7.06
CA LYS A 18 2.83 14.04 -6.35
C LYS A 18 3.50 12.85 -7.02
N LEU A 19 4.58 12.38 -6.41
CA LEU A 19 5.24 11.15 -6.83
C LEU A 19 4.24 10.00 -6.64
N ASP A 20 4.12 9.12 -7.64
CA ASP A 20 3.36 7.88 -7.47
C ASP A 20 4.19 6.92 -6.59
N GLU A 21 4.11 7.09 -5.27
CA GLU A 21 4.87 6.32 -4.28
C GLU A 21 4.59 4.82 -4.38
N TYR A 22 3.34 4.44 -4.67
CA TYR A 22 2.98 3.04 -4.85
C TYR A 22 3.76 2.40 -6.00
N SER A 23 3.82 3.04 -7.17
CA SER A 23 4.56 2.48 -8.31
C SER A 23 6.07 2.60 -8.19
N HIS A 24 6.59 3.65 -7.55
CA HIS A 24 8.03 3.95 -7.53
C HIS A 24 8.75 3.48 -6.27
N VAL A 25 8.04 3.21 -5.18
CA VAL A 25 8.62 2.81 -3.88
C VAL A 25 8.05 1.47 -3.43
N GLU A 26 6.73 1.38 -3.26
CA GLU A 26 6.11 0.18 -2.69
C GLU A 26 6.25 -1.04 -3.61
N LYS A 27 5.89 -0.93 -4.89
CA LYS A 27 6.02 -2.04 -5.84
C LYS A 27 7.45 -2.57 -5.99
N PRO A 28 8.49 -1.73 -6.18
CA PRO A 28 9.87 -2.20 -6.20
C PRO A 28 10.28 -2.91 -4.90
N PHE A 29 9.84 -2.41 -3.75
CA PHE A 29 10.14 -3.02 -2.46
C PHE A 29 9.47 -4.39 -2.29
N LEU A 30 8.19 -4.51 -2.65
CA LEU A 30 7.48 -5.80 -2.65
C LEU A 30 8.16 -6.82 -3.57
N LYS A 31 8.64 -6.38 -4.73
CA LYS A 31 9.40 -7.22 -5.66
C LYS A 31 10.72 -7.71 -5.07
N GLN A 32 11.41 -6.88 -4.28
CA GLN A 32 12.61 -7.31 -3.56
C GLN A 32 12.30 -8.37 -2.51
N LEU A 33 11.24 -8.19 -1.73
CA LEU A 33 10.80 -9.18 -0.75
C LEU A 33 10.41 -10.52 -1.40
N ALA A 34 9.70 -10.48 -2.53
CA ALA A 34 9.39 -11.68 -3.30
C ALA A 34 10.69 -12.38 -3.78
N GLY A 35 11.70 -11.63 -4.20
CA GLY A 35 13.02 -12.16 -4.56
C GLY A 35 13.78 -12.80 -3.38
N LEU A 36 13.46 -12.42 -2.15
CA LEU A 36 13.97 -13.02 -0.92
C LEU A 36 13.13 -14.22 -0.45
N GLY A 37 12.11 -14.62 -1.21
CA GLY A 37 11.25 -15.76 -0.90
C GLY A 37 10.07 -15.44 0.04
N TRP A 38 9.77 -14.16 0.28
CA TRP A 38 8.58 -13.77 1.03
C TRP A 38 7.33 -13.90 0.18
N GLU A 39 6.25 -14.40 0.80
CA GLU A 39 4.91 -14.38 0.21
C GLU A 39 4.29 -13.00 0.41
N ILE A 40 3.85 -12.39 -0.69
CA ILE A 40 3.30 -11.02 -0.70
C ILE A 40 1.79 -11.09 -0.91
N LEU A 41 1.04 -10.56 0.05
CA LEU A 41 -0.42 -10.42 -0.04
C LEU A 41 -0.77 -9.01 -0.50
N GLU A 42 -1.10 -8.85 -1.78
CA GLU A 42 -1.62 -7.60 -2.31
C GLU A 42 -3.15 -7.58 -2.21
N LEU A 43 -3.65 -7.01 -1.13
CA LEU A 43 -5.08 -6.98 -0.81
C LEU A 43 -5.74 -5.69 -1.31
N GLN A 44 -6.97 -5.83 -1.79
CA GLN A 44 -7.80 -4.69 -2.22
C GLN A 44 -8.50 -4.04 -1.03
N MET A 45 -8.99 -2.79 -1.18
CA MET A 45 -9.72 -2.09 -0.12
C MET A 45 -10.95 -2.86 0.37
N GLN A 46 -11.72 -3.47 -0.54
CA GLN A 46 -12.73 -4.45 -0.19
C GLN A 46 -12.09 -5.83 -0.22
N GLN A 47 -11.94 -6.42 0.97
CA GLN A 47 -11.35 -7.73 1.17
C GLN A 47 -12.30 -8.63 1.96
N GLN A 48 -12.09 -9.94 1.85
CA GLN A 48 -12.67 -10.95 2.73
C GLN A 48 -11.59 -11.43 3.71
N PRO A 49 -11.93 -11.80 4.96
CA PRO A 49 -10.94 -12.19 5.97
C PRO A 49 -9.98 -13.28 5.49
N GLU A 50 -10.48 -14.24 4.72
CA GLU A 50 -9.75 -15.42 4.25
C GLU A 50 -8.58 -15.04 3.34
N GLN A 51 -8.66 -13.89 2.65
CA GLN A 51 -7.60 -13.38 1.79
C GLN A 51 -6.35 -12.96 2.57
N SER A 52 -6.50 -12.70 3.87
CA SER A 52 -5.42 -12.38 4.80
C SER A 52 -5.10 -13.54 5.76
N TYR A 53 -5.55 -14.76 5.41
CA TYR A 53 -5.48 -15.96 6.25
C TYR A 53 -6.25 -15.85 7.59
N ARG A 54 -7.27 -14.99 7.65
CA ARG A 54 -8.14 -14.82 8.83
C ARG A 54 -9.45 -15.56 8.62
N THR A 55 -10.06 -16.00 9.71
CA THR A 55 -11.46 -16.47 9.70
C THR A 55 -12.43 -15.33 10.00
N SER A 56 -11.96 -14.25 10.63
CA SER A 56 -12.75 -13.07 10.96
C SER A 56 -11.90 -11.81 11.03
N PHE A 57 -12.47 -10.64 10.72
CA PHE A 57 -11.81 -9.34 10.89
C PHE A 57 -11.54 -8.97 12.35
N SER A 58 -12.18 -9.66 13.31
CA SER A 58 -11.94 -9.46 14.74
C SER A 58 -10.64 -10.12 15.24
N GLU A 59 -10.03 -10.98 14.42
CA GLU A 59 -8.76 -11.62 14.76
C GLU A 59 -7.60 -10.63 14.62
N VAL A 60 -6.72 -10.61 15.62
CA VAL A 60 -5.45 -9.88 15.60
C VAL A 60 -4.37 -10.86 15.14
N VAL A 61 -3.65 -10.51 14.08
CA VAL A 61 -2.53 -11.28 13.50
C VAL A 61 -1.22 -10.62 13.86
#